data_AF-A0A560WUR8-F1
#
_entry.id   AF-A0A560WUR8-F1
#
_cell.length_a   1.000
_cell.length_b   1.000
_cell.length_c   1.000
_cell.angle_alpha   90.00
_cell.angle_beta   90.00
_cell.angle_gamma   90.00
#
_symmetry.space_group_name_H-M   'P 1'
#
loop_
_entity.id
_entity.type
_entity.pdbx_description
1 polymer ?
#
loop_
_entity_poly.entity_id
_entity_poly.type
_entity_poly.pdbx_seq_one_letter_code
_entity_poly.pdbx_strand_id
1 'polypeptide(L)'
;MWQEIFDGMAEGLTPSCWRAEQLAAMNDAKVLSCSADGLLGHTVEVQTNKTVGDSIVPGTETKKSRATATAVIEPRCDFQLPGTDEDADVEDALPTLNCKGGVDWELDPETPQDLLPKPEDLFDVHLAD
;
A
#
# COMPACT_ATOMS: atom_id res chain seq x y z
N MET A 1 -4.90 -9.38 -16.37
CA MET A 1 -3.78 -8.99 -17.25
C MET A 1 -2.77 -8.25 -16.39
N TRP A 2 -1.47 -8.61 -16.42
CA TRP A 2 -0.43 -8.16 -15.46
C TRP A 2 -0.48 -6.70 -14.97
N GLN A 3 -0.85 -5.77 -15.85
CA GLN A 3 -1.00 -4.35 -15.50
C GLN A 3 -2.00 -4.12 -14.36
N GLU A 4 -3.09 -4.89 -14.33
CA GLU A 4 -4.13 -4.79 -13.31
C GLU A 4 -3.57 -4.97 -11.89
N ILE A 5 -2.55 -5.82 -11.71
CA ILE A 5 -1.91 -6.02 -10.41
C ILE A 5 -1.19 -4.75 -9.97
N PHE A 6 -0.42 -4.13 -10.86
CA PHE A 6 0.32 -2.89 -10.57
C PHE A 6 -0.60 -1.67 -10.47
N ASP A 7 -1.79 -1.72 -11.07
CA ASP A 7 -2.85 -0.72 -10.92
C ASP A 7 -3.70 -0.92 -9.65
N GLY A 8 -3.42 -1.95 -8.84
CA GLY A 8 -4.15 -2.26 -7.61
C GLY A 8 -5.50 -2.96 -7.82
N MET A 9 -5.76 -3.46 -9.03
CA MET A 9 -6.93 -4.26 -9.39
C MET A 9 -6.63 -5.75 -9.20
N ALA A 10 -6.73 -6.23 -7.96
CA ALA A 10 -6.57 -7.65 -7.64
C ALA A 10 -7.78 -8.21 -6.89
N GLU A 11 -8.18 -9.45 -7.22
CA GLU A 11 -9.24 -10.14 -6.50
C GLU A 11 -8.83 -10.46 -5.05
N GLY A 12 -9.79 -10.40 -4.12
CA GLY A 12 -9.57 -10.76 -2.72
C GLY A 12 -8.95 -9.66 -1.85
N LEU A 13 -8.68 -8.46 -2.40
CA LEU A 13 -8.27 -7.31 -1.61
C LEU A 13 -9.38 -6.92 -0.62
N THR A 14 -9.02 -6.84 0.66
CA THR A 14 -9.91 -6.38 1.72
C THR A 14 -9.25 -5.23 2.49
N PRO A 15 -10.01 -4.26 3.01
CA PRO A 15 -9.45 -3.16 3.77
C PRO A 15 -8.62 -3.65 4.96
N SER A 16 -7.31 -3.35 4.98
CA SER A 16 -6.34 -3.87 5.96
C SER A 16 -6.11 -2.93 7.15
N CYS A 17 -7.13 -2.15 7.53
CA CYS A 17 -7.07 -1.10 8.55
C CYS A 17 -6.67 -1.55 9.97
N TRP A 18 -6.60 -2.86 10.24
CA TRP A 18 -6.15 -3.42 11.51
C TRP A 18 -4.77 -2.92 11.96
N ARG A 19 -3.88 -2.57 11.01
CA ARG A 19 -2.56 -2.03 11.35
C ARG A 19 -2.64 -0.57 11.80
N ALA A 20 -3.52 0.23 11.21
CA ALA A 20 -3.79 1.60 11.63
C ALA A 20 -4.33 1.63 13.07
N GLU A 21 -5.20 0.68 13.44
CA GLU A 21 -5.72 0.56 14.81
C GLU A 21 -4.63 0.33 15.85
N GLN A 22 -3.67 -0.57 15.57
CA GLN A 22 -2.55 -0.80 16.48
C GLN A 22 -1.64 0.42 16.58
N LEU A 23 -1.35 1.08 15.46
CA LEU A 23 -0.53 2.30 15.45
C LEU A 23 -1.20 3.44 16.22
N ALA A 24 -2.51 3.61 16.07
CA ALA A 24 -3.29 4.58 16.84
C ALA A 24 -3.26 4.24 18.34
N ALA A 25 -3.48 2.97 18.70
CA ALA A 25 -3.46 2.53 20.10
C ALA A 25 -2.10 2.79 20.77
N MET A 26 -0.98 2.58 20.06
CA MET A 26 0.36 2.90 20.56
C MET A 26 0.58 4.40 20.83
N ASN A 27 -0.23 5.27 20.22
CA ASN A 27 -0.21 6.72 20.43
C ASN A 27 -1.33 7.22 21.36
N ASP A 28 -1.96 6.32 22.15
CA ASP A 28 -3.14 6.63 22.97
C ASP A 28 -4.24 7.35 22.17
N ALA A 29 -4.46 6.86 20.97
CA ALA A 29 -5.46 7.34 20.03
C ALA A 29 -6.35 6.18 19.57
N LYS A 30 -7.38 6.53 18.82
CA LYS A 30 -8.27 5.59 18.13
C LYS A 30 -8.43 6.00 16.68
N VAL A 31 -8.62 5.03 15.79
CA VAL A 31 -9.00 5.31 14.42
C VAL A 31 -10.46 5.80 14.41
N LEU A 32 -10.70 6.90 13.71
CA LEU A 32 -12.03 7.42 13.43
C LEU A 32 -12.54 6.90 12.09
N SER A 33 -11.65 6.87 11.09
CA SER A 33 -11.93 6.36 9.76
C SER A 33 -10.65 5.78 9.16
N CYS A 34 -10.82 4.74 8.35
CA CYS A 34 -9.77 4.19 7.52
C CYS A 34 -10.44 3.65 6.25
N SER A 35 -10.07 4.23 5.12
CA SER A 35 -10.67 3.92 3.83
C SER A 35 -9.63 3.88 2.75
N ALA A 36 -9.87 3.08 1.72
CA ALA A 36 -9.14 3.19 0.47
C ALA A 36 -9.38 4.58 -0.15
N ASP A 37 -8.34 5.13 -0.73
CA ASP A 37 -8.34 6.36 -1.51
C ASP A 37 -7.84 6.01 -2.93
N GLY A 38 -8.79 5.67 -3.80
CA GLY A 38 -8.47 4.96 -5.05
C GLY A 38 -8.05 3.50 -4.80
N LEU A 39 -7.29 2.94 -5.74
CA LEU A 39 -6.81 1.55 -5.69
C LEU A 39 -5.46 1.40 -4.99
N LEU A 40 -4.66 2.46 -5.01
CA LEU A 40 -3.28 2.48 -4.53
C LEU A 40 -3.08 3.59 -3.48
N GLY A 41 -4.10 3.83 -2.68
CA GLY A 41 -4.07 4.84 -1.63
C GLY A 41 -4.93 4.45 -0.44
N HIS A 42 -4.54 4.93 0.72
CA HIS A 42 -5.32 4.75 1.95
C HIS A 42 -5.25 6.01 2.80
N THR A 43 -6.41 6.47 3.26
CA THR A 43 -6.52 7.63 4.14
C THR A 43 -7.02 7.18 5.50
N VAL A 44 -6.31 7.58 6.56
CA VAL A 44 -6.61 7.25 7.95
C VAL A 44 -6.78 8.54 8.75
N GLU A 45 -7.92 8.68 9.43
CA GLU A 45 -8.14 9.71 10.45
C GLU A 45 -8.05 9.08 11.83
N VAL A 46 -7.25 9.68 12.72
CA VAL A 46 -7.12 9.27 14.11
C VAL A 46 -7.48 10.41 15.07
N GLN A 47 -7.89 10.04 16.28
CA GLN A 47 -8.16 10.99 17.37
C GLN A 47 -7.52 10.51 18.66
N THR A 48 -6.88 11.43 19.39
CA THR A 48 -6.33 11.14 20.71
C THR A 48 -7.43 10.81 21.73
N ASN A 49 -7.19 9.84 22.61
CA ASN A 49 -8.12 9.53 23.69
C ASN A 49 -8.13 10.61 24.76
N LYS A 50 -6.98 11.24 24.98
CA LYS A 50 -6.81 12.39 25.87
C LYS A 50 -7.17 13.70 25.17
N THR A 51 -7.62 14.65 25.96
CA THR A 51 -7.82 16.03 25.51
C THR A 51 -6.47 16.73 25.37
N VAL A 52 -6.43 17.81 24.59
CA VAL A 52 -5.20 18.57 24.31
C VAL A 52 -4.60 19.25 25.56
N GLY A 53 -5.32 19.21 26.68
CA GLY A 53 -4.81 19.46 28.03
C GLY A 53 -5.88 20.08 28.94
N ASP A 54 -5.57 20.13 30.24
CA ASP A 54 -6.09 21.15 31.16
C ASP A 54 -5.44 22.49 30.75
N SER A 55 -5.88 23.01 29.62
CA SER A 55 -5.32 24.23 29.07
C SER A 55 -5.64 25.40 29.98
N ILE A 56 -4.67 26.29 30.17
CA ILE A 56 -4.93 27.62 30.74
C ILE A 56 -5.90 28.42 29.85
N VAL A 57 -6.06 28.01 28.58
CA VAL A 57 -7.04 28.57 27.64
C VAL A 57 -8.41 27.96 27.90
N PRO A 58 -9.39 28.76 28.40
CA PRO A 58 -10.74 28.29 28.65
C PRO A 58 -11.38 27.72 27.38
N GLY A 59 -12.07 26.59 27.49
CA GLY A 59 -12.84 25.98 26.40
C GLY A 59 -12.07 24.98 25.54
N THR A 60 -10.91 24.50 26.00
CA THR A 60 -10.14 23.43 25.32
C THR A 60 -10.01 22.15 26.14
N GLU A 61 -10.57 22.14 27.34
CA GLU A 61 -10.56 21.05 28.31
C GLU A 61 -11.24 19.79 27.77
N THR A 62 -12.15 19.95 26.80
CA THR A 62 -12.87 18.85 26.14
C THR A 62 -12.38 18.56 24.71
N LYS A 63 -11.45 19.36 24.16
CA LYS A 63 -10.99 19.21 22.78
C LYS A 63 -9.96 18.10 22.68
N LYS A 64 -10.10 17.24 21.67
CA LYS A 64 -9.16 16.16 21.35
C LYS A 64 -8.45 16.46 20.04
N SER A 65 -7.18 16.09 19.95
CA SER A 65 -6.42 16.23 18.71
C SER A 65 -6.91 15.22 17.68
N ARG A 66 -6.93 15.65 16.42
CA ARG A 66 -7.14 14.80 15.26
C ARG A 66 -5.95 14.92 14.33
N ALA A 67 -5.63 13.84 13.64
CA ALA A 67 -4.66 13.82 12.58
C ALA A 67 -5.19 12.94 11.46
N THR A 68 -4.88 13.34 10.24
CA THR A 68 -5.15 12.57 9.03
C THR A 68 -3.83 12.30 8.36
N ALA A 69 -3.66 11.12 7.79
CA ALA A 69 -2.52 10.77 6.97
C ALA A 69 -3.00 9.94 5.79
N THR A 70 -2.43 10.21 4.61
CA THR A 70 -2.68 9.43 3.41
C THR A 70 -1.41 8.69 3.01
N ALA A 71 -1.51 7.37 2.85
CA ALA A 71 -0.45 6.56 2.29
C ALA A 71 -0.74 6.33 0.80
N VAL A 72 0.27 6.54 -0.04
CA VAL A 72 0.25 6.25 -1.47
C VAL A 72 1.13 5.04 -1.72
N ILE A 73 0.64 4.12 -2.55
CA ILE A 73 1.31 2.90 -2.99
C ILE A 73 1.74 3.13 -4.44
N GLU A 74 3.02 3.03 -4.73
CA GLU A 74 3.52 3.20 -6.09
C GLU A 74 4.17 1.91 -6.60
N PRO A 75 3.89 1.49 -7.84
CA PRO A 75 4.62 0.40 -8.45
C PRO A 75 6.10 0.79 -8.60
N ARG A 76 6.98 -0.13 -8.22
CA ARG A 76 8.43 0.00 -8.38
C ARG A 76 8.94 -0.62 -9.67
N CYS A 77 8.13 -1.48 -10.28
CA CYS A 77 8.51 -2.28 -11.43
C CYS A 77 7.66 -1.95 -12.65
N ASP A 78 8.28 -2.02 -13.81
CA ASP A 78 7.62 -2.06 -15.11
C ASP A 78 7.90 -3.40 -15.79
N PHE A 79 7.08 -3.78 -16.75
CA PHE A 79 7.22 -5.04 -17.47
C PHE A 79 6.90 -4.89 -18.95
N GLN A 80 7.49 -5.76 -19.76
CA GLN A 80 7.12 -5.91 -21.17
C GLN A 80 6.57 -7.33 -21.34
N LEU A 81 5.35 -7.46 -21.86
CA LEU A 81 4.82 -8.77 -22.18
C LEU A 81 5.65 -9.39 -23.32
N PRO A 82 6.15 -10.63 -23.18
CA PRO A 82 6.68 -11.36 -24.33
C PRO A 82 5.55 -11.50 -25.37
N GLY A 83 5.84 -11.32 -26.66
CA GLY A 83 4.92 -11.73 -27.74
C GLY A 83 4.01 -10.68 -28.41
N THR A 84 4.52 -9.54 -28.90
CA THR A 84 3.85 -8.82 -30.00
C THR A 84 4.35 -9.22 -31.39
N ASP A 85 5.38 -10.07 -31.46
CA ASP A 85 5.91 -10.61 -32.71
C ASP A 85 5.34 -12.01 -32.95
N GLU A 86 4.89 -12.26 -34.18
CA GLU A 86 3.98 -13.35 -34.61
C GLU A 86 4.52 -14.79 -34.47
N ASP A 87 5.70 -14.99 -33.87
CA ASP A 87 6.45 -16.27 -33.91
C ASP A 87 6.88 -16.82 -32.53
N ALA A 88 6.38 -16.28 -31.43
CA ALA A 88 6.64 -16.87 -30.12
C ALA A 88 5.48 -17.80 -29.69
N ASP A 89 5.78 -19.01 -29.23
CA ASP A 89 4.82 -19.85 -28.49
C ASP A 89 4.62 -19.20 -27.10
N VAL A 90 3.67 -18.26 -27.00
CA VAL A 90 3.55 -17.32 -25.85
C VAL A 90 2.42 -17.62 -24.88
N GLU A 91 1.81 -18.81 -24.91
CA GLU A 91 0.65 -19.02 -24.05
C GLU A 91 0.99 -19.06 -22.54
N ASP A 92 2.27 -19.28 -22.17
CA ASP A 92 2.72 -19.41 -20.77
C ASP A 92 3.94 -18.56 -20.37
N ALA A 93 4.45 -17.67 -21.24
CA ALA A 93 5.65 -16.89 -20.93
C ALA A 93 5.32 -15.73 -19.98
N LEU A 94 5.82 -15.79 -18.74
CA LEU A 94 5.71 -14.69 -17.78
C LEU A 94 6.68 -13.55 -18.13
N PRO A 95 6.31 -12.28 -17.89
CA PRO A 95 7.19 -11.16 -18.19
C PRO A 95 8.30 -11.03 -17.14
N THR A 96 9.45 -10.53 -17.57
CA THR A 96 10.48 -10.02 -16.65
C THR A 96 10.00 -8.70 -16.05
N LEU A 97 10.09 -8.58 -14.72
CA LEU A 97 9.80 -7.33 -14.01
C LEU A 97 11.08 -6.53 -13.84
N ASN A 98 11.11 -5.31 -14.36
CA ASN A 98 12.25 -4.41 -14.30
C ASN A 98 12.00 -3.38 -13.20
N CYS A 99 12.68 -3.50 -12.05
CA CYS A 99 12.36 -2.68 -10.89
C CYS A 99 13.39 -1.58 -10.62
N LYS A 100 12.91 -0.45 -10.11
CA LYS A 100 13.74 0.67 -9.63
C LYS A 100 14.81 0.17 -8.67
N GLY A 101 16.06 0.54 -8.95
CA GLY A 101 17.24 0.10 -8.18
C GLY A 101 18.08 -0.96 -8.90
N GLY A 102 17.74 -1.32 -10.14
CA GLY A 102 18.50 -2.30 -10.94
C GLY A 102 18.29 -3.74 -10.48
N VAL A 103 17.14 -4.01 -9.88
CA VAL A 103 16.73 -5.34 -9.46
C VAL A 103 15.67 -5.81 -10.44
N ASP A 104 15.99 -6.83 -11.21
CA ASP A 104 15.08 -7.41 -12.18
C ASP A 104 14.66 -8.80 -11.71
N TRP A 105 13.37 -9.12 -11.85
CA TRP A 105 12.80 -10.39 -11.45
C TRP A 105 12.38 -11.19 -12.69
N GLU A 106 13.00 -12.35 -12.87
CA GLU A 106 12.55 -13.36 -13.81
C GLU A 106 11.50 -14.23 -13.11
N LEU A 107 10.29 -14.22 -13.65
CA LEU A 107 9.18 -14.98 -13.08
C LEU A 107 9.10 -16.33 -13.78
N ASP A 108 9.24 -17.41 -13.02
CA ASP A 108 9.07 -18.77 -13.50
C ASP A 108 8.02 -19.47 -12.63
N PRO A 109 6.95 -20.05 -13.22
CA PRO A 109 5.93 -20.79 -12.49
C PRO A 109 6.46 -21.96 -11.63
N GLU A 110 7.63 -22.51 -11.98
CA GLU A 110 8.29 -23.59 -11.23
C GLU A 110 9.16 -23.05 -10.07
N THR A 111 9.35 -21.73 -9.97
CA THR A 111 10.14 -21.11 -8.91
C THR A 111 9.47 -21.30 -7.54
N PRO A 112 10.23 -21.75 -6.51
CA PRO A 112 9.75 -21.79 -5.13
C PRO A 112 9.21 -20.44 -4.64
N GLN A 113 8.10 -20.45 -3.91
CA GLN A 113 7.41 -19.22 -3.47
C GLN A 113 8.26 -18.30 -2.60
N ASP A 114 9.23 -18.84 -1.87
CA ASP A 114 10.15 -18.09 -1.01
C ASP A 114 11.23 -17.32 -1.80
N LEU A 115 11.39 -17.64 -3.08
CA LEU A 115 12.29 -16.96 -4.01
C LEU A 115 11.56 -15.94 -4.89
N LEU A 116 10.23 -15.83 -4.79
CA LEU A 116 9.46 -14.83 -5.52
C LEU A 116 9.60 -13.44 -4.86
N PRO A 117 9.47 -12.35 -5.65
CA PRO A 117 9.49 -11.00 -5.12
C PRO A 117 8.40 -10.82 -4.07
N LYS A 118 8.75 -10.18 -2.97
CA LYS A 118 7.78 -9.78 -1.95
C LYS A 118 7.05 -8.51 -2.38
N PRO A 119 5.89 -8.20 -1.78
CA PRO A 119 5.20 -6.95 -2.05
C PRO A 119 6.08 -5.68 -1.90
N GLU A 120 7.00 -5.68 -0.94
CA GLU A 120 7.97 -4.59 -0.72
C GLU A 120 9.05 -4.45 -1.81
N ASP A 121 9.28 -5.51 -2.59
CA ASP A 121 10.15 -5.47 -3.77
C ASP A 121 9.41 -4.85 -4.97
N LEU A 122 8.08 -5.06 -5.04
CA LEU A 122 7.22 -4.66 -6.14
C LEU A 122 6.61 -3.26 -5.99
N PHE A 123 6.40 -2.81 -4.76
CA PHE A 123 5.72 -1.56 -4.43
C PHE A 123 6.50 -0.73 -3.43
N ASP A 124 6.43 0.59 -3.58
CA ASP A 124 6.86 1.57 -2.59
C ASP A 124 5.63 2.11 -1.86
N VAL A 125 5.77 2.42 -0.58
CA VAL A 125 4.71 3.03 0.21
C VAL A 125 5.27 4.24 0.94
N HIS A 126 4.67 5.39 0.69
CA HIS A 126 5.06 6.64 1.36
C HIS A 126 3.83 7.47 1.74
N LEU A 127 4.03 8.42 2.65
CA LEU A 127 2.98 9.35 3.05
C LEU A 127 2.88 10.49 2.04
N ALA A 128 1.66 10.77 1.61
CA ALA A 128 1.29 11.97 0.88
C ALA A 128 0.45 12.84 1.82
N ASP A 129 0.99 14.00 2.18
CA ASP A 129 0.40 15.04 3.05
C ASP A 129 0.01 14.65 4.51
#